data_AF-A0A0H2R8V6-F1
#
_entry.id   AF-A0A0H2R8V6-F1
#
_cell.length_a   1.000
_cell.length_b   1.000
_cell.length_c   1.000
_cell.angle_alpha   90.00
_cell.angle_beta   90.00
_cell.angle_gamma   90.00
#
_symmetry.space_group_name_H-M   'P 1'
#
loop_
_entity.id
_entity.type
_entity.pdbx_description
1 polymer ?
#
loop_
_entity_poly.entity_id
_entity_poly.type
_entity_poly.pdbx_seq_one_letter_code
_entity_poly.pdbx_strand_id
1 'polypeptide(L)'
;MDAIRMPSLEEYIVSFDTMGETETECMEWSRITYLASRALLPVHFTQSTQLKSAWFRLLNDEWKLWETDNEFRTPLDARELRIPLERIFHIPSLSLTSCVPVLFIQGTDDKYMDSESYISEHPTSRLRELKFIECKNMTSAHLERTIRSLEALGVLDDIERVVIQDCKLLTRKDAMEVIGEERLEYLDVGRRVDLVGPQASRDYDVNSLY
;
A
#
# COMPACT_ATOMS: atom_id res chain seq x y z
N MET A 1 18.53 -17.34 -35.75
CA MET A 1 18.13 -17.62 -34.36
C MET A 1 17.40 -16.38 -33.89
N ASP A 2 16.08 -16.42 -33.85
CA ASP A 2 15.30 -15.31 -33.31
C ASP A 2 15.29 -15.45 -31.80
N ALA A 3 16.07 -14.62 -31.12
CA ALA A 3 16.01 -14.51 -29.68
C ALA A 3 14.62 -13.98 -29.31
N ILE A 4 13.86 -14.75 -28.54
CA ILE A 4 12.58 -14.33 -27.99
C ILE A 4 12.85 -13.13 -27.09
N ARG A 5 12.57 -11.92 -27.59
CA ARG A 5 12.59 -10.70 -26.77
C ARG A 5 11.39 -10.76 -25.84
N MET A 6 11.66 -10.89 -24.55
CA MET A 6 10.65 -10.76 -23.52
C MET A 6 10.09 -9.33 -23.59
N PRO A 7 8.76 -9.14 -23.64
CA PRO A 7 8.17 -7.81 -23.64
C PRO A 7 8.57 -7.04 -22.37
N SER A 8 8.73 -5.73 -22.49
CA SER A 8 9.11 -4.88 -21.35
C SER A 8 8.00 -4.89 -20.31
N LEU A 9 8.29 -5.46 -19.14
CA LEU A 9 7.39 -5.48 -18.01
C LEU A 9 7.49 -4.14 -17.28
N GLU A 10 6.51 -3.26 -17.48
CA GLU A 10 6.49 -1.93 -16.85
C GLU A 10 5.80 -1.93 -15.47
N GLU A 11 4.85 -2.85 -15.27
CA GLU A 11 4.04 -2.99 -14.06
C GLU A 11 4.05 -4.43 -13.58
N TYR A 12 4.22 -4.64 -12.27
CA TYR A 12 4.19 -5.95 -11.63
C TYR A 12 3.19 -5.97 -10.47
N ILE A 13 2.37 -7.02 -10.37
CA ILE A 13 1.33 -7.13 -9.35
C ILE A 13 1.53 -8.41 -8.54
N VAL A 14 1.60 -8.27 -7.23
CA VAL A 14 1.62 -9.36 -6.25
C VAL A 14 0.32 -9.30 -5.46
N SER A 15 -0.42 -10.41 -5.46
CA SER A 15 -1.67 -10.52 -4.70
C SER A 15 -1.58 -11.63 -3.67
N PHE A 16 -2.07 -11.35 -2.47
CA PHE A 16 -2.21 -12.32 -1.39
C PHE A 16 -3.65 -12.34 -0.90
N ASP A 17 -4.10 -13.51 -0.48
CA ASP A 17 -5.32 -13.67 0.30
C ASP A 17 -4.97 -13.74 1.78
N THR A 18 -5.82 -13.16 2.62
CA THR A 18 -5.66 -13.30 4.07
C THR A 18 -6.14 -14.66 4.55
N MET A 19 -5.38 -15.30 5.45
CA MET A 19 -5.78 -16.52 6.14
C MET A 19 -5.49 -16.42 7.65
N GLY A 20 -6.19 -17.23 8.45
CA GLY A 20 -5.94 -17.41 9.89
C GLY A 20 -6.94 -16.67 10.78
N GLU A 21 -7.37 -17.33 11.86
CA GLU A 21 -8.30 -16.81 12.86
C GLU A 21 -7.61 -16.60 14.22
N THR A 22 -6.57 -17.38 14.49
CA THR A 22 -5.80 -17.31 15.73
C THR A 22 -4.54 -16.43 15.58
N GLU A 23 -3.99 -15.96 16.70
CA GLU A 23 -2.73 -15.20 16.72
C GLU A 23 -1.57 -15.98 16.10
N THR A 24 -1.47 -17.29 16.39
CA THR A 24 -0.44 -18.17 15.84
C THR A 24 -0.56 -18.30 14.32
N GLU A 25 -1.78 -18.45 13.81
CA GLU A 25 -2.02 -18.48 12.36
C GLU A 25 -1.73 -17.12 11.71
N CYS A 26 -2.02 -16.00 12.38
CA CYS A 26 -1.70 -14.66 11.87
C CYS A 26 -0.18 -14.43 11.77
N MET A 27 0.58 -14.87 12.77
CA MET A 27 2.05 -14.82 12.74
C MET A 27 2.61 -15.70 11.63
N GLU A 28 2.10 -16.93 11.50
CA GLU A 28 2.51 -17.86 10.46
C GLU A 28 2.16 -17.33 9.06
N TRP A 29 0.99 -16.73 8.89
CA TRP A 29 0.60 -16.06 7.65
C TRP A 29 1.56 -14.91 7.31
N SER A 30 1.93 -14.08 8.29
CA SER A 30 2.87 -12.97 8.09
C SER A 30 4.25 -13.49 7.67
N ARG A 31 4.68 -14.62 8.24
CA ARG A 31 5.92 -15.32 7.86
C ARG A 31 5.85 -15.89 6.44
N ILE A 32 4.78 -16.58 6.09
CA ILE A 32 4.61 -17.21 4.77
C ILE A 32 4.52 -16.14 3.68
N THR A 33 3.73 -15.08 3.90
CA THR A 33 3.59 -13.99 2.91
C THR A 33 4.88 -13.23 2.71
N TYR A 34 5.71 -13.07 3.74
CA TYR A 34 7.07 -12.56 3.57
C TYR A 34 7.93 -13.45 2.67
N LEU A 35 7.96 -14.76 2.93
CA LEU A 35 8.73 -15.70 2.11
C LEU A 35 8.23 -15.71 0.67
N ALA A 36 6.91 -15.65 0.49
CA ALA A 36 6.28 -15.58 -0.82
C ALA A 36 6.58 -14.26 -1.54
N SER A 37 6.47 -13.11 -0.89
CA SER A 37 6.78 -11.80 -1.49
C SER A 37 8.24 -11.72 -1.93
N ARG A 38 9.16 -12.28 -1.15
CA ARG A 38 10.58 -12.39 -1.51
C ARG A 38 10.84 -13.32 -2.69
N ALA A 39 10.09 -14.43 -2.78
CA ALA A 39 10.20 -15.36 -3.91
C ALA A 39 9.56 -14.80 -5.20
N LEU A 40 8.45 -14.06 -5.07
CA LEU A 40 7.71 -13.44 -6.16
C LEU A 40 8.36 -12.16 -6.69
N LEU A 41 9.34 -11.58 -6.00
CA LEU A 41 10.17 -10.50 -6.53
C LEU A 41 11.56 -11.01 -6.93
N PRO A 42 11.69 -11.59 -8.14
CA PRO A 42 12.95 -12.13 -8.62
C PRO A 42 14.10 -11.12 -8.57
N VAL A 43 15.29 -11.60 -8.22
CA VAL A 43 16.52 -10.79 -8.22
C VAL A 43 16.78 -10.19 -9.60
N HIS A 44 16.37 -10.85 -10.69
CA HIS A 44 16.60 -10.30 -12.04
C HIS A 44 15.78 -9.02 -12.33
N PHE A 45 14.69 -8.77 -11.59
CA PHE A 45 13.99 -7.49 -11.69
C PHE A 45 14.84 -6.34 -11.16
N THR A 46 15.71 -6.57 -10.16
CA THR A 46 16.60 -5.53 -9.66
C THR A 46 17.60 -5.01 -10.68
N GLN A 47 17.89 -5.81 -11.71
CA GLN A 47 18.74 -5.44 -12.83
C GLN A 47 17.95 -4.84 -14.00
N SER A 48 16.63 -4.92 -13.97
CA SER A 48 15.75 -4.35 -14.99
C SER A 48 15.43 -2.90 -14.67
N THR A 49 15.86 -1.99 -15.54
CA THR A 49 15.47 -0.57 -15.47
C THR A 49 14.06 -0.31 -16.02
N GLN A 50 13.40 -1.35 -16.55
CA GLN A 50 12.12 -1.23 -17.24
C GLN A 50 10.92 -1.27 -16.29
N LEU A 51 11.07 -1.86 -15.10
CA LEU A 51 10.00 -1.92 -14.12
C LEU A 51 9.80 -0.53 -13.49
N LYS A 52 8.67 0.10 -13.82
CA LYS A 52 8.34 1.47 -13.40
C LYS A 52 7.46 1.47 -12.15
N SER A 53 6.63 0.45 -11.99
CA SER A 53 5.73 0.32 -10.86
C SER A 53 5.55 -1.12 -10.38
N ALA A 54 5.25 -1.27 -9.10
CA ALA A 54 4.77 -2.51 -8.53
C ALA A 54 3.52 -2.27 -7.67
N TRP A 55 2.67 -3.28 -7.58
CA TRP A 55 1.46 -3.25 -6.77
C TRP A 55 1.42 -4.46 -5.85
N PHE A 56 1.29 -4.23 -4.54
CA PHE A 56 0.93 -5.27 -3.56
C PHE A 56 -0.53 -5.16 -3.18
N ARG A 57 -1.29 -6.20 -3.48
CA ARG A 57 -2.72 -6.28 -3.17
C ARG A 57 -2.94 -7.37 -2.15
N LEU A 58 -3.35 -6.98 -0.96
CA LEU A 58 -3.91 -7.88 0.01
C LEU A 58 -5.43 -7.76 -0.08
N LEU A 59 -6.02 -8.73 -0.77
CA LEU A 59 -7.47 -8.83 -0.93
C LEU A 59 -8.01 -9.81 0.11
N ASN A 60 -9.27 -9.64 0.49
CA ASN A 60 -10.00 -10.69 1.17
C ASN A 60 -11.41 -10.67 0.63
N ASP A 61 -11.76 -11.75 -0.03
CA ASP A 61 -13.10 -11.95 -0.56
C ASP A 61 -14.14 -12.13 0.57
N GLU A 62 -13.71 -12.53 1.77
CA GLU A 62 -14.58 -12.78 2.92
C GLU A 62 -14.89 -11.51 3.72
N TRP A 63 -14.33 -10.36 3.35
CA TRP A 63 -14.58 -9.14 4.12
C TRP A 63 -16.02 -8.60 4.01
N LYS A 64 -16.90 -9.24 3.24
CA LYS A 64 -18.32 -8.89 3.25
C LYS A 64 -19.07 -9.42 4.48
N LEU A 65 -18.48 -10.33 5.27
CA LEU A 65 -19.19 -11.01 6.37
C LEU A 65 -19.10 -10.30 7.74
N TRP A 66 -18.17 -9.38 7.95
CA TRP A 66 -17.97 -8.66 9.22
C TRP A 66 -18.53 -7.24 9.22
N GLU A 67 -19.08 -6.74 8.11
CA GLU A 67 -19.82 -5.46 8.11
C GLU A 67 -21.16 -5.54 8.86
N THR A 68 -21.64 -6.74 9.18
CA THR A 68 -22.94 -6.96 9.86
C THR A 68 -22.86 -7.14 11.37
N ASP A 69 -21.69 -7.37 11.96
CA ASP A 69 -21.58 -7.56 13.42
C ASP A 69 -20.81 -6.41 14.05
N ASN A 70 -21.53 -5.58 14.79
CA ASN A 70 -21.09 -4.32 15.39
C ASN A 70 -20.14 -4.52 16.59
N GLU A 71 -19.63 -5.73 16.77
CA GLU A 71 -18.59 -6.04 17.73
C GLU A 71 -17.25 -6.02 17.01
N PHE A 72 -16.56 -4.88 17.13
CA PHE A 72 -15.11 -4.79 16.97
C PHE A 72 -14.47 -5.79 17.95
N ARG A 73 -14.42 -7.07 17.57
CA ARG A 73 -13.55 -8.04 18.22
C ARG A 73 -12.13 -7.52 18.06
N THR A 74 -11.44 -7.53 19.19
CA THR A 74 -10.10 -7.02 19.48
C THR A 74 -9.08 -7.28 18.36
N PRO A 75 -8.07 -6.39 18.24
CA PRO A 75 -7.40 -6.07 16.99
C PRO A 75 -6.63 -7.26 16.43
N LEU A 76 -6.65 -7.39 15.10
CA LEU A 76 -5.73 -8.21 14.31
C LEU A 76 -4.28 -7.66 14.39
N ASP A 77 -3.81 -7.28 15.59
CA ASP A 77 -2.54 -6.59 15.85
C ASP A 77 -1.29 -7.44 15.52
N ALA A 78 -1.45 -8.76 15.37
CA ALA A 78 -0.33 -9.64 15.03
C ALA A 78 -0.10 -9.81 13.51
N ARG A 79 -1.09 -9.46 12.66
CA ARG A 79 -0.96 -9.69 11.21
C ARG A 79 -0.28 -8.51 10.54
N GLU A 80 0.77 -8.78 9.79
CA GLU A 80 1.55 -7.76 9.09
C GLU A 80 1.89 -8.24 7.69
N LEU A 81 1.68 -7.40 6.68
CA LEU A 81 2.22 -7.62 5.35
C LEU A 81 3.67 -7.14 5.33
N ARG A 82 4.61 -8.06 5.22
CA ARG A 82 6.05 -7.74 5.18
C ARG A 82 6.56 -7.72 3.75
N ILE A 83 7.08 -6.57 3.33
CA ILE A 83 7.62 -6.34 1.99
C ILE A 83 9.15 -6.27 2.07
N PRO A 84 9.88 -7.14 1.36
CA PRO A 84 11.34 -7.12 1.33
C PRO A 84 11.82 -5.92 0.50
N LEU A 85 12.29 -4.87 1.19
CA LEU A 85 12.65 -3.61 0.57
C LEU A 85 13.81 -3.77 -0.41
N GLU A 86 14.75 -4.69 -0.13
CA GLU A 86 15.88 -5.00 -1.01
C GLU A 86 15.47 -5.51 -2.40
N ARG A 87 14.22 -6.00 -2.51
CA ARG A 87 13.67 -6.52 -3.76
C ARG A 87 12.89 -5.49 -4.55
N ILE A 88 12.61 -4.32 -3.99
CA ILE A 88 11.84 -3.25 -4.65
C ILE A 88 12.61 -1.93 -4.79
N PHE A 89 13.85 -1.83 -4.29
CA PHE A 89 14.64 -0.59 -4.35
C PHE A 89 14.84 0.02 -5.73
N HIS A 90 14.73 -0.77 -6.79
CA HIS A 90 14.92 -0.30 -8.16
C HIS A 90 13.63 0.24 -8.78
N ILE A 91 12.48 0.06 -8.11
CA ILE A 91 11.14 0.36 -8.60
C ILE A 91 10.75 1.78 -8.17
N PRO A 92 10.49 2.70 -9.11
CA PRO A 92 10.18 4.09 -8.77
C PRO A 92 8.87 4.34 -8.02
N SER A 93 7.85 3.51 -8.27
CA SER A 93 6.50 3.70 -7.73
C SER A 93 5.96 2.39 -7.15
N LEU A 94 5.49 2.43 -5.91
CA LEU A 94 4.88 1.29 -5.23
C LEU A 94 3.45 1.60 -4.83
N SER A 95 2.50 0.80 -5.28
CA SER A 95 1.09 0.85 -4.86
C SER A 95 0.79 -0.27 -3.87
N LEU A 96 0.10 0.07 -2.79
CA LEU A 96 -0.29 -0.84 -1.73
C LEU A 96 -1.80 -0.78 -1.55
N THR A 97 -2.43 -1.95 -1.52
CA THR A 97 -3.81 -2.13 -1.06
C THR A 97 -3.75 -3.15 0.05
N SER A 98 -4.09 -2.76 1.28
CA SER A 98 -3.99 -3.64 2.44
C SER A 98 -5.03 -3.35 3.51
N CYS A 99 -5.50 -4.42 4.15
CA CYS A 99 -6.35 -4.38 5.33
C CYS A 99 -5.56 -4.50 6.66
N VAL A 100 -4.27 -4.80 6.58
CA VAL A 100 -3.37 -5.02 7.73
C VAL A 100 -2.18 -4.06 7.64
N PRO A 101 -1.48 -3.80 8.76
CA PRO A 101 -0.23 -3.06 8.75
C PRO A 101 0.74 -3.58 7.70
N VAL A 102 1.39 -2.67 6.96
CA VAL A 102 2.45 -2.99 6.00
C VAL A 102 3.78 -2.60 6.62
N LEU A 103 4.76 -3.48 6.57
CA LEU A 103 6.12 -3.19 7.05
C LEU A 103 7.13 -3.48 5.95
N PHE A 104 8.06 -2.54 5.79
CA PHE A 104 9.24 -2.76 4.98
C PHE A 104 10.30 -3.39 5.86
N ILE A 105 10.88 -4.48 5.38
CA ILE A 105 11.98 -5.17 6.06
C ILE A 105 13.12 -5.40 5.09
N GLN A 106 14.33 -5.43 5.61
CA GLN A 106 15.49 -5.88 4.88
C GLN A 106 15.77 -7.33 5.28
N GLY A 107 15.89 -8.22 4.30
CA GLY A 107 16.19 -9.62 4.57
C GLY A 107 17.55 -9.79 5.24
N THR A 108 17.59 -9.87 6.57
CA THR A 108 18.71 -10.46 7.32
C THR A 108 18.45 -11.95 7.37
N ASP A 109 19.03 -12.73 6.45
CA ASP A 109 18.94 -14.18 6.56
C ASP A 109 19.64 -14.62 7.86
N ASP A 110 18.82 -14.94 8.87
CA ASP A 110 19.23 -15.60 10.10
C ASP A 110 19.87 -16.95 9.78
N LYS A 111 21.21 -16.97 9.58
CA LYS A 111 22.14 -18.03 10.05
C LYS A 111 23.56 -17.95 9.52
N TYR A 112 23.89 -17.06 8.59
CA TYR A 112 25.26 -16.92 8.12
C TYR A 112 25.50 -15.48 7.74
N MET A 113 26.29 -14.76 8.53
CA MET A 113 27.23 -13.69 8.11
C MET A 113 27.80 -13.03 9.38
N ASP A 114 28.82 -13.66 9.96
CA ASP A 114 29.98 -12.90 10.44
C ASP A 114 30.58 -12.24 9.20
N SER A 115 30.22 -10.99 8.91
CA SER A 115 30.96 -10.12 8.00
C SER A 115 30.47 -8.69 8.17
N GLU A 116 31.35 -7.85 8.65
CA GLU A 116 31.29 -6.38 8.67
C GLU A 116 31.20 -5.77 7.26
N SER A 117 30.34 -6.25 6.35
CA SER A 117 30.43 -5.92 4.91
C SER A 117 29.12 -5.59 4.19
N TYR A 118 28.12 -4.98 4.85
CA TYR A 118 26.97 -4.38 4.14
C TYR A 118 26.62 -2.95 4.58
N ILE A 119 27.53 -2.25 5.25
CA ILE A 119 27.36 -0.82 5.62
C ILE A 119 27.98 0.13 4.56
N SER A 120 28.61 -0.37 3.50
CA SER A 120 29.23 0.49 2.49
C SER A 120 28.54 0.29 1.15
N GLU A 121 27.91 1.35 0.65
CA GLU A 121 27.25 1.44 -0.68
C GLU A 121 25.85 0.81 -0.77
N HIS A 122 24.89 1.31 0.03
CA HIS A 122 23.50 1.10 -0.35
C HIS A 122 23.26 1.75 -1.73
N PRO A 123 22.80 1.00 -2.75
CA PRO A 123 22.31 1.64 -3.96
C PRO A 123 21.15 2.55 -3.53
N THR A 124 21.29 3.84 -3.80
CA THR A 124 20.24 4.85 -3.52
C THR A 124 18.90 4.29 -3.98
N SER A 125 17.92 4.25 -3.08
CA SER A 125 16.61 3.74 -3.42
C SER A 125 16.05 4.57 -4.57
N ARG A 126 15.53 3.91 -5.59
CA ARG A 126 14.81 4.57 -6.69
C ARG A 126 13.35 4.79 -6.35
N LEU A 127 12.85 4.24 -5.24
CA LEU A 127 11.49 4.42 -4.79
C LEU A 127 11.25 5.90 -4.46
N ARG A 128 10.52 6.60 -5.34
CA ARG A 128 10.17 8.01 -5.18
C ARG A 128 8.72 8.20 -4.74
N GLU A 129 7.86 7.23 -5.06
CA GLU A 129 6.42 7.34 -4.84
C GLU A 129 5.86 6.10 -4.13
N LEU A 130 5.13 6.33 -3.05
CA LEU A 130 4.40 5.30 -2.30
C LEU A 130 2.91 5.63 -2.30
N LYS A 131 2.06 4.70 -2.73
CA LYS A 131 0.60 4.89 -2.77
C LYS A 131 -0.08 3.89 -1.86
N PHE A 132 -0.94 4.38 -1.00
CA PHE A 132 -1.88 3.58 -0.23
C PHE A 132 -3.27 3.78 -0.85
N ILE A 133 -3.78 2.75 -1.50
CA ILE A 133 -5.02 2.78 -2.30
C ILE A 133 -5.98 1.75 -1.71
N GLU A 134 -7.16 2.23 -1.30
CA GLU A 134 -8.23 1.40 -0.73
C GLU A 134 -7.80 0.63 0.54
N CYS A 135 -6.87 1.18 1.32
CA CYS A 135 -6.45 0.58 2.59
C CYS A 135 -7.46 0.89 3.70
N LYS A 136 -8.64 0.27 3.62
CA LYS A 136 -9.83 0.62 4.42
C LYS A 136 -9.62 0.54 5.93
N ASN A 137 -8.73 -0.33 6.39
CA ASN A 137 -8.44 -0.55 7.81
C ASN A 137 -7.14 0.11 8.27
N MET A 138 -6.53 0.95 7.43
CA MET A 138 -5.32 1.67 7.81
C MET A 138 -5.67 2.79 8.79
N THR A 139 -5.07 2.73 9.97
CA THR A 139 -5.14 3.79 10.98
C THR A 139 -3.87 4.64 10.93
N SER A 140 -3.85 5.76 11.65
CA SER A 140 -2.66 6.59 11.82
C SER A 140 -1.48 5.81 12.41
N ALA A 141 -1.73 4.95 13.40
CA ALA A 141 -0.70 4.10 14.01
C ALA A 141 -0.11 3.09 13.02
N HIS A 142 -0.94 2.51 12.14
CA HIS A 142 -0.46 1.62 11.07
C HIS A 142 0.45 2.36 10.08
N LEU A 143 0.03 3.56 9.67
CA LEU A 143 0.81 4.40 8.78
C LEU A 143 2.14 4.81 9.44
N GLU A 144 2.11 5.26 10.70
CA GLU A 144 3.31 5.65 11.45
C GLU A 144 4.31 4.50 11.53
N ARG A 145 3.84 3.29 11.81
CA ARG A 145 4.70 2.10 11.83
C ARG A 145 5.30 1.79 10.46
N THR A 146 4.53 1.99 9.39
CA THR A 146 5.00 1.83 8.00
C THR A 146 6.11 2.83 7.70
N ILE A 147 5.88 4.12 7.99
CA ILE A 147 6.85 5.19 7.75
C ILE A 147 8.12 5.00 8.57
N ARG A 148 8.00 4.64 9.86
CA ARG A 148 9.16 4.30 10.71
C ARG A 148 9.98 3.14 10.17
N SER A 149 9.36 2.15 9.52
CA SER A 149 10.10 1.05 8.89
C SER A 149 10.93 1.52 7.69
N LEU A 150 10.45 2.50 6.92
CA LEU A 150 11.20 3.11 5.81
C LEU A 150 12.32 4.02 6.32
N GLU A 151 12.07 4.76 7.40
CA GLU A 151 13.06 5.60 8.07
C GLU A 151 14.22 4.76 8.63
N ALA A 152 13.91 3.65 9.33
CA ALA A 152 14.89 2.73 9.88
C ALA A 152 15.79 2.09 8.79
N LEU A 153 15.27 1.98 7.56
CA LEU A 153 15.99 1.46 6.41
C LEU A 153 16.70 2.55 5.59
N GLY A 154 16.64 3.82 6.02
CA GLY A 154 17.33 4.95 5.39
C GLY A 154 16.75 5.37 4.05
N VAL A 155 15.49 5.04 3.77
CA VAL A 155 14.89 5.16 2.43
C VAL A 155 13.77 6.19 2.41
N LEU A 156 13.30 6.60 3.57
CA LEU A 156 12.27 7.63 3.68
C LEU A 156 12.67 8.90 2.93
N ASP A 157 13.92 9.36 3.03
CA ASP A 157 14.41 10.58 2.36
C ASP A 157 14.42 10.50 0.83
N ASP A 158 14.45 9.29 0.27
CA ASP A 158 14.33 9.09 -1.17
C ASP A 158 12.88 9.22 -1.68
N ILE A 159 11.88 9.12 -0.78
CA ILE A 159 10.45 9.18 -1.12
C ILE A 159 10.02 10.64 -1.19
N GLU A 160 9.70 11.06 -2.41
CA GLU A 160 9.25 12.42 -2.74
C GLU A 160 7.75 12.60 -2.51
N ARG A 161 6.95 11.53 -2.70
CA ARG A 161 5.50 11.60 -2.64
C ARG A 161 4.88 10.36 -2.00
N VAL A 162 3.96 10.59 -1.06
CA VAL A 162 3.07 9.58 -0.48
C VAL A 162 1.62 9.92 -0.82
N VAL A 163 0.97 9.05 -1.59
CA VAL A 163 -0.43 9.21 -1.98
C VAL A 163 -1.31 8.38 -1.05
N ILE A 164 -2.30 9.00 -0.42
CA ILE A 164 -3.37 8.31 0.31
C ILE A 164 -4.66 8.46 -0.49
N GLN A 165 -5.22 7.34 -0.92
CA GLN A 165 -6.44 7.30 -1.71
C GLN A 165 -7.44 6.29 -1.12
N ASP A 166 -8.68 6.75 -0.92
CA ASP A 166 -9.82 5.90 -0.53
C ASP A 166 -9.57 5.06 0.75
N CYS A 167 -8.79 5.59 1.69
CA CYS A 167 -8.46 4.97 2.98
C CYS A 167 -9.40 5.47 4.09
N LYS A 168 -10.52 4.78 4.32
CA LYS A 168 -11.65 5.23 5.16
C LYS A 168 -11.29 5.64 6.61
N LEU A 169 -10.37 4.93 7.26
CA LEU A 169 -10.01 5.15 8.67
C LEU A 169 -8.84 6.10 8.88
N LEU A 170 -8.21 6.58 7.81
CA LEU A 170 -7.05 7.48 7.89
C LEU A 170 -7.48 8.85 7.40
N THR A 171 -7.65 9.82 8.30
CA THR A 171 -8.02 11.17 7.87
C THR A 171 -6.84 11.91 7.25
N ARG A 172 -7.11 12.93 6.43
CA ARG A 172 -6.06 13.82 5.89
C ARG A 172 -5.18 14.42 6.99
N LYS A 173 -5.78 14.79 8.13
CA LYS A 173 -5.05 15.38 9.27
C LYS A 173 -4.07 14.36 9.85
N ASP A 174 -4.55 13.14 10.12
CA ASP A 174 -3.69 12.10 10.70
C ASP A 174 -2.57 11.69 9.75
N ALA A 175 -2.87 11.59 8.45
CA ALA A 175 -1.86 11.32 7.43
C ALA A 175 -0.79 12.42 7.38
N MET A 176 -1.20 13.69 7.49
CA MET A 176 -0.29 14.84 7.47
C MET A 176 0.59 14.90 8.71
N GLU A 177 0.07 14.53 9.89
CA GLU A 177 0.86 14.45 11.12
C GLU A 177 1.96 13.39 11.04
N VAL A 178 1.76 12.31 10.28
CA VAL A 178 2.73 11.21 10.12
C VAL A 178 3.69 11.42 8.96
N ILE A 179 3.21 11.87 7.80
CA ILE A 179 4.00 11.97 6.55
C ILE A 179 4.68 13.33 6.39
N GLY A 180 4.11 14.39 6.97
CA GLY A 180 4.44 15.77 6.62
C GLY A 180 3.59 16.29 5.46
N GLU A 181 3.37 17.60 5.43
CA GLU A 181 2.56 18.27 4.40
C GLU A 181 3.26 18.26 3.03
N GLU A 182 4.59 18.29 3.03
CA GLU A 182 5.41 18.46 1.83
C GLU A 182 5.45 17.21 0.94
N ARG A 183 5.24 16.02 1.52
CA ARG A 183 5.24 14.73 0.80
C ARG A 183 3.83 14.17 0.58
N LEU A 184 2.82 14.66 1.29
CA LEU A 184 1.48 14.08 1.29
C LEU A 184 0.62 14.58 0.13
N GLU A 185 0.10 13.63 -0.66
CA GLU A 185 -1.03 13.84 -1.57
C GLU A 185 -2.24 13.02 -1.07
N TYR A 186 -3.33 13.70 -0.70
CA TYR A 186 -4.51 13.03 -0.17
C TYR A 186 -5.68 13.16 -1.15
N LEU A 187 -6.16 12.03 -1.67
CA LEU A 187 -7.22 11.93 -2.66
C LEU A 187 -8.46 11.28 -2.04
N ASP A 188 -9.52 12.06 -1.84
CA ASP A 188 -10.82 11.58 -1.39
C ASP A 188 -11.78 11.52 -2.59
N VAL A 189 -12.08 10.33 -3.10
CA VAL A 189 -13.04 10.17 -4.21
C VAL A 189 -14.50 10.20 -3.69
N GLY A 190 -14.70 10.42 -2.38
CA GLY A 190 -15.99 10.34 -1.69
C GLY A 190 -16.90 11.57 -1.73
N ARG A 191 -16.49 12.72 -2.29
CA ARG A 191 -17.42 13.83 -2.57
C ARG A 191 -17.80 13.88 -4.04
N ARG A 192 -18.83 13.10 -4.40
CA ARG A 192 -19.78 13.58 -5.41
C ARG A 192 -20.24 14.96 -4.94
N VAL A 193 -19.78 15.99 -5.63
CA VAL A 193 -20.45 17.28 -5.57
C VAL A 193 -21.80 17.03 -6.22
N ASP A 194 -22.82 16.80 -5.40
CA ASP A 194 -24.19 17.02 -5.84
C ASP A 194 -24.25 18.49 -6.24
N LEU A 195 -24.10 18.73 -7.54
CA LEU A 195 -24.51 19.98 -8.14
C LEU A 195 -26.02 20.05 -7.94
N VAL A 196 -26.43 20.61 -6.81
CA VAL A 196 -27.78 21.15 -6.61
C VAL A 196 -27.94 22.21 -7.69
N GLY A 197 -28.48 21.80 -8.83
CA GLY A 197 -28.95 22.72 -9.85
C GLY A 197 -30.01 23.62 -9.20
N PRO A 198 -30.00 24.93 -9.47
CA PRO A 198 -30.96 25.84 -8.87
C PRO A 198 -32.38 25.41 -9.24
N GLN A 199 -33.23 25.25 -8.23
CA GLN A 199 -34.67 25.14 -8.40
C GLN A 199 -35.15 26.39 -9.13
N ALA A 200 -35.34 26.26 -10.44
CA ALA A 200 -36.10 27.22 -11.21
C ALA A 200 -37.57 27.06 -10.82
N SER A 201 -38.04 28.01 -10.00
CA SER A 201 -39.45 28.35 -9.87
C SER A 201 -40.11 28.37 -11.25
N ARG A 202 -41.18 27.59 -11.41
CA ARG A 202 -42.15 27.77 -12.48
C ARG A 202 -43.50 27.97 -11.82
N ASP A 203 -43.76 29.23 -11.51
CA ASP A 203 -45.11 29.78 -11.54
C ASP A 203 -45.74 29.45 -12.88
N TYR A 204 -46.86 28.74 -12.86
CA TYR A 204 -47.85 28.79 -13.93
C TYR A 204 -49.21 28.94 -13.28
N ASP A 205 -49.66 30.19 -13.20
CA ASP A 205 -51.04 30.54 -12.93
C ASP A 205 -51.72 30.88 -14.27
N VAL A 206 -52.70 30.03 -14.62
CA VAL A 206 -54.05 30.38 -15.10
C VAL A 206 -54.27 30.91 -16.54
N ASN A 207 -55.12 30.13 -17.24
CA ASN A 207 -56.03 30.44 -18.35
C ASN A 207 -55.49 30.65 -19.78
N SER A 208 -55.98 29.82 -20.73
CA SER A 208 -57.05 30.22 -21.68
C SER A 208 -57.20 29.23 -22.86
N LEU A 209 -58.45 28.87 -23.20
CA LEU A 209 -58.99 28.35 -24.48
C LEU A 209 -58.62 26.90 -24.85
N TYR A 210 -59.51 25.92 -24.98
CA TYR A 210 -60.94 25.84 -25.32
C TYR A 210 -61.58 24.63 -24.62
#